data_AF-A0A534NAL1-F1
#
_entry.id   AF-A0A534NAL1-F1
#
_cell.length_a   1.000
_cell.length_b   1.000
_cell.length_c   1.000
_cell.angle_alpha   90.00
_cell.angle_beta   90.00
_cell.angle_gamma   90.00
#
_symmetry.space_group_name_H-M   'P 1'
#
loop_
_entity.id
_entity.type
_entity.pdbx_description
1 polymer ?
#
loop_
_entity_poly.entity_id
_entity_poly.type
_entity_poly.pdbx_seq_one_letter_code
_entity_poly.pdbx_strand_id
1 'polypeptide(L)'
;MRLFLGGMLLSACGGSSAGPLDCNWLASSNCWKTTLAGASSCLPYSIATGSFSTDRLTCLYSSGEQVTFTTAIPNPVPADQLWNFTLVSGSQTCIKLEQPDGSTFRLTTSAGAAIAITSGSDEVVTCPDGSKFAGNLAALLNCASATSIPGRSASYGTATASLSLLGGDSPNGAVHIFTCQ
;
A
#
# COMPACT_ATOMS: atom_id res chain seq x y z
N MET A 1 48.71 -3.47 2.50
CA MET A 1 48.27 -4.67 3.27
C MET A 1 47.08 -4.20 4.12
N ARG A 2 45.81 -4.53 3.88
CA ARG A 2 45.12 -5.59 3.13
C ARG A 2 43.86 -4.99 2.45
N LEU A 3 43.58 -5.40 1.21
CA LEU A 3 42.30 -5.17 0.53
C LEU A 3 41.20 -6.00 1.21
N PHE A 4 40.07 -5.39 1.56
CA PHE A 4 38.83 -6.12 1.83
C PHE A 4 37.95 -6.09 0.57
N LEU A 5 38.03 -7.17 -0.22
CA LEU A 5 37.02 -7.51 -1.23
C LEU A 5 35.79 -8.05 -0.48
N GLY A 6 34.79 -7.20 -0.25
CA GLY A 6 33.47 -7.63 0.19
C GLY A 6 32.66 -8.14 -1.01
N GLY A 7 32.68 -9.45 -1.22
CA GLY A 7 31.90 -10.11 -2.26
C GLY A 7 30.40 -9.93 -2.03
N MET A 8 29.76 -9.14 -2.90
CA MET A 8 28.32 -8.96 -2.93
C MET A 8 27.71 -10.17 -3.64
N LEU A 9 27.25 -11.15 -2.85
CA LEU A 9 26.50 -12.30 -3.34
C LEU A 9 25.10 -11.83 -3.78
N LEU A 10 24.96 -11.56 -5.09
CA LEU A 10 23.68 -11.41 -5.77
C LEU A 10 22.97 -12.76 -5.79
N SER A 11 22.27 -13.10 -4.70
CA SER A 11 21.33 -14.22 -4.70
C SER A 11 20.09 -13.82 -5.50
N ALA A 12 20.13 -14.08 -6.81
CA ALA A 12 18.96 -14.10 -7.67
C ALA A 12 18.09 -15.32 -7.29
N CYS A 13 17.31 -15.21 -6.20
CA CYS A 13 16.27 -16.18 -5.91
C CYS A 13 15.13 -15.98 -6.91
N GLY A 14 15.03 -16.89 -7.88
CA GLY A 14 13.83 -17.03 -8.71
C GLY A 14 12.63 -17.24 -7.80
N GLY A 15 11.74 -16.25 -7.74
CA GLY A 15 10.51 -16.30 -6.93
C GLY A 15 9.68 -17.50 -7.36
N SER A 16 9.76 -18.56 -6.57
CA SER A 16 8.94 -19.76 -6.77
C SER A 16 7.50 -19.41 -6.40
N SER A 17 6.54 -19.91 -7.17
CA SER A 17 5.13 -19.84 -6.79
C SER A 17 4.98 -20.50 -5.42
N ALA A 18 4.56 -19.74 -4.42
CA ALA A 18 4.47 -20.20 -3.04
C ALA A 18 3.11 -20.84 -2.74
N GLY A 19 2.10 -20.57 -3.56
CA GLY A 19 0.79 -21.19 -3.45
C GLY A 19 -0.32 -20.41 -4.16
N PRO A 20 -1.56 -20.90 -4.09
CA PRO A 20 -2.72 -20.15 -4.56
C PRO A 20 -2.98 -18.94 -3.64
N LEU A 21 -3.39 -17.83 -4.24
CA LEU A 21 -4.11 -16.78 -3.53
C LEU A 21 -5.56 -17.25 -3.50
N ASP A 22 -6.02 -17.73 -2.35
CA ASP A 22 -7.36 -18.27 -2.15
C ASP A 22 -8.03 -17.66 -0.90
N CYS A 23 -9.23 -18.14 -0.59
CA CYS A 23 -10.01 -17.69 0.57
C CYS A 23 -9.30 -17.95 1.90
N ASN A 24 -8.56 -19.05 2.01
CA ASN A 24 -7.81 -19.38 3.22
C ASN A 24 -6.65 -18.41 3.40
N TRP A 25 -5.95 -18.06 2.32
CA TRP A 25 -4.91 -17.06 2.31
C TRP A 25 -5.46 -15.68 2.72
N LEU A 26 -6.61 -15.26 2.18
CA LEU A 26 -7.27 -14.01 2.56
C LEU A 26 -7.72 -13.98 4.03
N ALA A 27 -8.20 -15.11 4.57
CA ALA A 27 -8.62 -15.23 5.97
C ALA A 27 -7.42 -15.31 6.94
N SER A 28 -6.27 -15.80 6.49
CA SER A 28 -5.07 -15.97 7.31
C SER A 28 -4.35 -14.65 7.62
N SER A 29 -3.37 -14.70 8.53
CA SER A 29 -2.36 -13.66 8.69
C SER A 29 -1.32 -13.79 7.57
N ASN A 30 -1.56 -13.09 6.46
CA ASN A 30 -0.70 -13.13 5.29
C ASN A 30 0.29 -11.95 5.22
N CYS A 31 1.18 -11.98 4.22
CA CYS A 31 2.23 -10.98 4.10
C CYS A 31 1.69 -9.58 3.78
N TRP A 32 0.60 -9.45 3.01
CA TRP A 32 0.00 -8.14 2.70
C TRP A 32 -0.52 -7.46 3.97
N LYS A 33 -1.30 -8.21 4.76
CA LYS A 33 -1.80 -7.76 6.06
C LYS A 33 -0.67 -7.37 7.01
N THR A 34 0.38 -8.21 7.08
CA THR A 34 1.56 -7.95 7.91
C THR A 34 2.28 -6.68 7.47
N THR A 35 2.48 -6.49 6.16
CA THR A 35 3.08 -5.27 5.61
C THR A 35 2.24 -4.04 5.95
N LEU A 36 0.91 -4.11 5.77
CA LEU A 36 0.01 -3.01 6.07
C LEU A 36 -0.05 -2.68 7.57
N ALA A 37 -0.04 -3.70 8.43
CA ALA A 37 0.04 -3.54 9.88
C ALA A 37 1.34 -2.84 10.31
N GLY A 38 2.44 -3.03 9.56
CA GLY A 38 3.72 -2.35 9.79
C GLY A 38 3.68 -0.82 9.66
N ALA A 39 2.62 -0.24 9.08
CA ALA A 39 2.39 1.21 9.06
C ALA A 39 1.50 1.71 10.21
N SER A 40 0.69 0.83 10.82
CA SER A 40 -0.43 1.22 11.70
C SER A 40 -0.03 2.08 12.91
N SER A 41 1.18 1.91 13.44
CA SER A 41 1.65 2.64 14.62
C SER A 41 2.03 4.10 14.36
N CYS A 42 2.09 4.53 13.10
CA CYS A 42 2.50 5.89 12.76
C CYS A 42 1.67 6.51 11.62
N LEU A 43 0.49 5.95 11.35
CA LEU A 43 -0.54 6.62 10.56
C LEU A 43 -1.13 7.79 11.35
N PRO A 44 -1.59 8.85 10.65
CA PRO A 44 -2.37 9.91 11.28
C PRO A 44 -3.60 9.32 11.99
N TYR A 45 -4.04 9.99 13.05
CA TYR A 45 -5.28 9.61 13.70
C TYR A 45 -6.43 9.59 12.69
N SER A 46 -7.20 8.49 12.63
CA SER A 46 -8.11 8.19 11.51
C SER A 46 -9.22 9.21 11.22
N ILE A 47 -9.49 10.13 12.15
CA ILE A 47 -10.47 11.23 11.95
C ILE A 47 -9.81 12.60 11.76
N ALA A 48 -8.47 12.67 11.83
CA ALA A 48 -7.74 13.90 11.58
C ALA A 48 -7.74 14.20 10.08
N THR A 49 -7.80 15.49 9.75
CA THR A 49 -7.70 15.98 8.38
C THR A 49 -6.45 16.84 8.27
N GLY A 50 -5.54 16.46 7.39
CA GLY A 50 -4.38 17.27 7.05
C GLY A 50 -4.74 18.40 6.09
N SER A 51 -3.84 19.37 5.97
CA SER A 51 -3.97 20.50 5.05
C SER A 51 -3.04 20.33 3.87
N PHE A 52 -3.56 20.50 2.65
CA PHE A 52 -2.72 20.56 1.46
C PHE A 52 -1.79 21.78 1.48
N SER A 53 -0.56 21.61 1.02
CA SER A 53 0.27 22.74 0.58
C SER A 53 -0.34 23.41 -0.66
N THR A 54 0.07 24.65 -0.95
CA THR A 54 -0.42 25.41 -2.11
C THR A 54 -0.21 24.68 -3.44
N ASP A 55 0.88 23.93 -3.57
CA ASP A 55 1.21 23.12 -4.74
C ASP A 55 0.55 21.72 -4.72
N ARG A 56 -0.18 21.38 -3.65
CA ARG A 56 -0.83 20.08 -3.41
C ARG A 56 0.12 18.88 -3.53
N LEU A 57 1.41 19.10 -3.29
CA LEU A 57 2.44 18.05 -3.21
C LEU A 57 2.59 17.47 -1.81
N THR A 58 2.12 18.20 -0.79
CA THR A 58 2.19 17.74 0.60
C THR A 58 0.84 17.90 1.27
N CYS A 59 0.58 17.04 2.25
CA CYS A 59 -0.53 17.14 3.17
C CYS A 59 0.01 16.97 4.59
N LEU A 60 -0.12 18.02 5.39
CA LEU A 60 0.46 18.11 6.73
C LEU A 60 -0.62 18.01 7.81
N TYR A 61 -0.36 17.19 8.82
CA TYR A 61 -1.22 17.03 9.98
C TYR A 61 -0.70 17.86 11.16
N SER A 62 -1.61 18.33 12.01
CA SER A 62 -1.25 19.08 13.22
C SER A 62 -0.47 18.24 14.24
N SER A 63 -0.62 16.92 14.19
CA SER A 63 0.15 15.94 14.97
C SER A 63 1.57 15.70 14.44
N GLY A 64 1.92 16.27 13.28
CA GLY A 64 3.27 16.23 12.71
C GLY A 64 3.51 15.15 11.65
N GLU A 65 2.52 14.31 11.35
CA GLU A 65 2.58 13.42 10.19
C GLU A 65 2.49 14.23 8.89
N GLN A 66 3.18 13.75 7.87
CA GLN A 66 3.19 14.38 6.55
C GLN A 66 3.06 13.32 5.46
N VAL A 67 2.12 13.54 4.55
CA VAL A 67 2.01 12.80 3.29
C VAL A 67 2.65 13.65 2.20
N THR A 68 3.65 13.11 1.51
CA THR A 68 4.31 13.74 0.37
C THR A 68 3.99 12.95 -0.89
N PHE A 69 3.32 13.58 -1.83
CA PHE A 69 2.94 12.99 -3.11
C PHE A 69 4.05 13.20 -4.14
N THR A 70 4.30 12.20 -4.98
CA THR A 70 5.28 12.30 -6.08
C THR A 70 4.82 13.28 -7.16
N THR A 71 3.51 13.38 -7.37
CA THR A 71 2.86 14.33 -8.27
C THR A 71 1.80 15.12 -7.51
N ALA A 72 1.59 16.38 -7.90
CA ALA A 72 0.58 17.22 -7.27
C ALA A 72 -0.79 16.58 -7.43
N ILE A 73 -1.56 16.51 -6.33
CA ILE A 73 -2.93 15.98 -6.39
C ILE A 73 -3.80 17.01 -7.11
N PRO A 74 -4.41 16.69 -8.26
CA PRO A 74 -5.25 17.64 -8.99
C PRO A 74 -6.51 18.02 -8.19
N ASN A 75 -7.17 19.11 -8.60
CA ASN A 75 -8.47 19.50 -8.09
C ASN A 75 -9.39 19.91 -9.26
N PRO A 76 -10.48 19.16 -9.55
CA PRO A 76 -10.93 17.95 -8.85
C PRO A 76 -9.97 16.75 -9.04
N VAL A 77 -10.05 15.77 -8.14
CA VAL A 77 -9.29 14.52 -8.26
C VAL A 77 -9.97 13.61 -9.29
N PRO A 78 -9.29 13.15 -10.35
CA PRO A 78 -9.88 12.25 -11.32
C PRO A 78 -9.97 10.83 -10.76
N ALA A 79 -10.92 10.04 -11.28
CA ALA A 79 -11.19 8.69 -10.78
C ALA A 79 -10.01 7.73 -10.96
N ASP A 80 -9.19 7.94 -11.99
CA ASP A 80 -8.01 7.17 -12.34
C ASP A 80 -6.71 7.69 -11.71
N GLN A 81 -6.79 8.66 -10.78
CA GLN A 81 -5.63 9.17 -10.06
C GLN A 81 -4.78 8.03 -9.49
N LEU A 82 -3.50 8.00 -9.87
CA LEU A 82 -2.50 7.11 -9.30
C LEU A 82 -1.93 7.73 -8.02
N TRP A 83 -1.93 6.98 -6.93
CA TRP A 83 -1.44 7.44 -5.64
C TRP A 83 0.00 6.97 -5.45
N ASN A 84 0.92 7.90 -5.67
CA ASN A 84 2.33 7.73 -5.41
C ASN A 84 2.70 8.68 -4.27
N PHE A 85 2.96 8.16 -3.08
CA PHE A 85 3.27 8.99 -1.92
C PHE A 85 4.16 8.28 -0.90
N THR A 86 4.76 9.09 -0.04
CA THR A 86 5.40 8.66 1.20
C THR A 86 4.73 9.35 2.37
N LEU A 87 4.38 8.59 3.41
CA LEU A 87 3.92 9.12 4.69
C LEU A 87 5.05 8.98 5.70
N VAL A 88 5.37 10.08 6.36
CA VAL A 88 6.35 10.12 7.45
C VAL A 88 5.67 10.58 8.75
N SER A 89 6.14 10.05 9.87
CA SER A 89 5.81 10.53 11.21
C SER A 89 7.12 10.79 11.95
N GLY A 90 7.37 12.06 12.27
CA GLY A 90 8.70 12.49 12.71
C GLY A 90 9.78 12.18 11.67
N SER A 91 10.80 11.41 12.05
CA SER A 91 11.87 10.98 11.15
C SER A 91 11.66 9.58 10.55
N GLN A 92 10.54 8.91 10.86
CA GLN A 92 10.27 7.55 10.40
C GLN A 92 9.36 7.56 9.17
N THR A 93 9.77 6.85 8.12
CA THR A 93 8.88 6.49 7.02
C THR A 93 7.91 5.41 7.47
N CYS A 94 6.62 5.72 7.46
CA CYS A 94 5.55 4.81 7.83
C CYS A 94 5.17 3.90 6.68
N ILE A 95 4.86 4.54 5.56
CA ILE A 95 4.37 3.88 4.36
C ILE A 95 4.90 4.62 3.14
N LYS A 96 5.36 3.85 2.16
CA LYS A 96 5.52 4.30 0.79
C LYS A 96 4.58 3.47 -0.08
N LEU A 97 3.72 4.17 -0.83
CA LEU A 97 2.86 3.56 -1.83
C LEU A 97 3.33 4.00 -3.21
N GLU A 98 3.56 3.04 -4.10
CA GLU A 98 3.86 3.30 -5.50
C GLU A 98 2.84 2.56 -6.39
N GLN A 99 2.26 3.31 -7.31
CA GLN A 99 1.33 2.86 -8.32
C GLN A 99 1.89 3.26 -9.69
N PRO A 100 2.73 2.42 -10.31
CA PRO A 100 3.28 2.70 -11.64
C PRO A 100 2.20 2.69 -12.73
N ASP A 101 1.08 2.01 -12.47
CA ASP A 101 -0.10 1.92 -13.31
C ASP A 101 -1.36 1.74 -12.43
N GLY A 102 -2.52 1.57 -13.06
CA GLY A 102 -3.80 1.41 -12.36
C GLY A 102 -4.01 0.05 -11.68
N SER A 103 -3.16 -0.95 -11.93
CA SER A 103 -3.35 -2.32 -11.46
C SER A 103 -2.25 -2.82 -10.51
N THR A 104 -1.15 -2.08 -10.39
CA THR A 104 -0.01 -2.42 -9.53
C THR A 104 -0.01 -1.54 -8.28
N PHE A 105 0.09 -2.18 -7.12
CA PHE A 105 0.26 -1.54 -5.82
C PHE A 105 1.54 -2.06 -5.18
N ARG A 106 2.54 -1.20 -5.00
CA ARG A 106 3.75 -1.52 -4.25
C ARG A 106 3.68 -0.81 -2.92
N LEU A 107 3.50 -1.59 -1.87
CA LEU A 107 3.40 -1.12 -0.49
C LEU A 107 4.72 -1.44 0.23
N THR A 108 5.40 -0.41 0.71
CA THR A 108 6.61 -0.58 1.54
C THR A 108 6.39 0.01 2.92
N THR A 109 6.68 -0.76 3.96
CA THR A 109 6.65 -0.34 5.36
C THR A 109 7.89 -0.86 6.09
N SER A 110 7.93 -0.70 7.42
CA SER A 110 8.97 -1.30 8.27
C SER A 110 9.02 -2.84 8.20
N ALA A 111 7.93 -3.49 7.80
CA ALA A 111 7.83 -4.94 7.63
C ALA A 111 8.28 -5.45 6.25
N GLY A 112 8.77 -4.56 5.37
CA GLY A 112 9.24 -4.89 4.02
C GLY A 112 8.29 -4.42 2.92
N ALA A 113 8.50 -4.91 1.70
CA ALA A 113 7.73 -4.54 0.52
C ALA A 113 6.82 -5.67 0.05
N ALA A 114 5.52 -5.40 -0.03
CA ALA A 114 4.54 -6.27 -0.66
C ALA A 114 4.04 -5.63 -1.96
N ILE A 115 3.79 -6.45 -2.98
CA ILE A 115 3.32 -6.00 -4.29
C ILE A 115 2.04 -6.74 -4.64
N ALA A 116 0.95 -6.03 -4.88
CA ALA A 116 -0.28 -6.58 -5.46
C ALA A 116 -0.40 -6.14 -6.91
N ILE A 117 -0.78 -7.06 -7.80
CA ILE A 117 -0.95 -6.82 -9.24
C ILE A 117 -2.23 -7.48 -9.70
N THR A 118 -3.14 -6.69 -10.25
CA THR A 118 -4.28 -7.19 -11.03
C THR A 118 -3.86 -7.36 -12.48
N SER A 119 -3.95 -8.57 -13.03
CA SER A 119 -3.63 -8.86 -14.43
C SER A 119 -4.78 -9.62 -15.08
N GLY A 120 -5.61 -8.92 -15.84
CA GLY A 120 -6.83 -9.50 -16.41
C GLY A 120 -7.83 -9.86 -15.31
N SER A 121 -8.05 -11.16 -15.10
CA SER A 121 -8.93 -11.66 -14.03
C SER A 121 -8.17 -12.24 -12.84
N ASP A 122 -6.84 -12.16 -12.84
CA ASP A 122 -6.01 -12.72 -11.79
C ASP A 122 -5.46 -11.63 -10.87
N GLU A 123 -5.44 -11.93 -9.58
CA GLU A 123 -4.72 -11.17 -8.57
C GLU A 123 -3.44 -11.90 -8.20
N VAL A 124 -2.34 -11.16 -8.17
CA VAL A 124 -1.02 -11.68 -7.79
C VAL A 124 -0.46 -10.84 -6.66
N VAL A 125 -0.09 -11.50 -5.56
CA VAL A 125 0.62 -10.87 -4.44
C VAL A 125 2.04 -11.44 -4.36
N THR A 126 3.03 -10.55 -4.39
CA THR A 126 4.42 -10.85 -4.07
C THR A 126 4.74 -10.33 -2.68
N CYS A 127 5.23 -11.20 -1.81
CA CYS A 127 5.58 -10.87 -0.43
C CYS A 127 7.02 -10.35 -0.31
N PRO A 128 7.41 -9.77 0.85
CA PRO A 128 8.76 -9.26 1.09
C PRO A 128 9.88 -10.30 0.94
N ASP A 129 9.58 -11.58 1.20
CA ASP A 129 10.52 -12.70 1.04
C ASP A 129 10.64 -13.20 -0.41
N GLY A 130 9.91 -12.57 -1.35
CA GLY A 130 9.87 -12.93 -2.77
C GLY A 130 8.89 -14.05 -3.12
N SER A 131 8.18 -14.62 -2.14
CA SER A 131 7.11 -15.59 -2.39
C SER A 131 5.96 -14.94 -3.17
N LYS A 132 5.33 -15.72 -4.05
CA LYS A 132 4.23 -15.26 -4.92
C LYS A 132 2.99 -16.11 -4.75
N PHE A 133 1.86 -15.45 -4.63
CA PHE A 133 0.53 -16.04 -4.54
C PHE A 133 -0.33 -15.49 -5.67
N ALA A 134 -1.04 -16.35 -6.38
CA ALA A 134 -1.91 -15.93 -7.49
C ALA A 134 -3.27 -16.63 -7.43
N GLY A 135 -4.33 -15.92 -7.81
CA GLY A 135 -5.69 -16.45 -7.78
C GLY A 135 -6.65 -15.64 -8.64
N ASN A 136 -7.74 -16.27 -9.06
CA ASN A 136 -8.74 -15.60 -9.89
C ASN A 136 -9.63 -14.68 -9.05
N LEU A 137 -9.74 -13.42 -9.43
CA LEU A 137 -10.49 -12.39 -8.70
C LEU A 137 -11.97 -12.76 -8.49
N ALA A 138 -12.63 -13.35 -9.48
CA ALA A 138 -14.03 -13.76 -9.34
C ALA A 138 -14.19 -14.90 -8.30
N ALA A 139 -13.23 -15.83 -8.24
CA ALA A 139 -13.23 -16.88 -7.23
C ALA A 139 -13.02 -16.31 -5.81
N LEU A 140 -12.17 -15.29 -5.66
CA LEU A 140 -11.95 -14.61 -4.37
C LEU A 140 -13.19 -13.87 -3.89
N LEU A 141 -13.86 -13.16 -4.80
CA LEU A 141 -15.08 -12.42 -4.49
C LEU A 141 -16.26 -13.32 -4.11
N ASN A 142 -16.22 -14.61 -4.44
CA ASN A 142 -17.24 -15.57 -4.01
C ASN A 142 -17.13 -15.96 -2.52
N CYS A 143 -15.98 -15.73 -1.90
CA CYS A 143 -15.72 -16.15 -0.51
C CYS A 143 -15.22 -15.05 0.40
N ALA A 144 -14.89 -13.88 -0.14
CA ALA A 144 -14.43 -12.73 0.61
C ALA A 144 -15.06 -11.45 0.07
N SER A 145 -15.19 -10.45 0.94
CA SER A 145 -15.61 -9.12 0.52
C SER A 145 -14.53 -8.46 -0.35
N ALA A 146 -14.92 -7.54 -1.24
CA ALA A 146 -13.96 -6.79 -2.05
C ALA A 146 -12.94 -6.00 -1.19
N THR A 147 -13.30 -5.63 0.04
CA THR A 147 -12.39 -4.95 0.97
C THR A 147 -11.37 -5.89 1.61
N SER A 148 -11.55 -7.20 1.50
CA SER A 148 -10.58 -8.20 1.97
C SER A 148 -9.45 -8.46 0.96
N ILE A 149 -9.57 -7.98 -0.28
CA ILE A 149 -8.58 -8.16 -1.34
C ILE A 149 -7.63 -6.95 -1.33
N PRO A 150 -6.30 -7.15 -1.52
CA PRO A 150 -5.36 -6.05 -1.67
C PRO A 150 -5.81 -5.01 -2.69
N GLY A 151 -5.72 -3.74 -2.34
CA GLY A 151 -6.15 -2.66 -3.20
C GLY A 151 -6.28 -1.33 -2.46
N ARG A 152 -7.09 -0.42 -3.01
CA ARG A 152 -7.38 0.87 -2.40
C ARG A 152 -8.86 1.23 -2.51
N SER A 153 -9.31 2.06 -1.57
CA SER A 153 -10.51 2.86 -1.72
C SER A 153 -10.11 4.32 -1.57
N ALA A 154 -10.51 5.17 -2.51
CA ALA A 154 -10.26 6.60 -2.46
C ALA A 154 -11.60 7.34 -2.55
N SER A 155 -11.74 8.39 -1.76
CA SER A 155 -12.87 9.31 -1.83
C SER A 155 -12.35 10.73 -2.01
N TYR A 156 -13.00 11.50 -2.87
CA TYR A 156 -12.58 12.83 -3.26
C TYR A 156 -13.79 13.76 -3.42
N GLY A 157 -13.59 15.03 -3.08
CA GLY A 157 -14.54 16.12 -3.23
C GLY A 157 -13.88 17.32 -3.92
N THR A 158 -14.50 18.50 -3.80
CA THR A 158 -14.02 19.75 -4.41
C THR A 158 -12.73 20.32 -3.80
N ALA A 159 -12.31 19.80 -2.65
CA ALA A 159 -11.05 20.17 -1.99
C ALA A 159 -10.44 18.98 -1.23
N THR A 160 -11.29 18.06 -0.77
CA THR A 160 -10.86 16.90 0.03
C THR A 160 -10.41 15.72 -0.83
N ALA A 161 -9.36 15.04 -0.39
CA ALA A 161 -8.96 13.72 -0.87
C ALA A 161 -8.68 12.80 0.32
N SER A 162 -9.11 11.55 0.23
CA SER A 162 -8.86 10.53 1.23
C SER A 162 -8.53 9.20 0.58
N LEU A 163 -7.68 8.41 1.23
CA LEU A 163 -7.29 7.10 0.76
C LEU A 163 -7.24 6.10 1.91
N SER A 164 -7.78 4.91 1.66
CA SER A 164 -7.65 3.73 2.49
C SER A 164 -7.05 2.59 1.66
N LEU A 165 -6.21 1.77 2.28
CA LEU A 165 -5.73 0.52 1.67
C LEU A 165 -6.61 -0.64 2.12
N LEU A 166 -6.90 -1.55 1.19
CA LEU A 166 -7.78 -2.71 1.39
C LEU A 166 -6.96 -3.97 1.69
N GLY A 167 -7.62 -5.03 2.13
CA GLY A 167 -7.01 -6.32 2.46
C GLY A 167 -6.29 -6.35 3.81
N GLY A 168 -6.54 -5.39 4.69
CA GLY A 168 -5.98 -5.36 6.05
C GLY A 168 -6.80 -6.18 7.06
N ASP A 169 -6.26 -6.35 8.27
CA ASP A 169 -6.94 -7.03 9.40
C ASP A 169 -7.91 -6.12 10.18
N SER A 170 -8.32 -4.97 9.63
CA SER A 170 -9.33 -4.13 10.27
C SER A 170 -10.73 -4.77 10.13
N PRO A 171 -11.69 -4.45 11.01
CA PRO A 171 -13.05 -5.02 10.94
C PRO A 171 -13.75 -4.82 9.59
N ASN A 172 -13.36 -3.79 8.84
CA ASN A 172 -13.95 -3.47 7.53
C ASN A 172 -13.04 -3.89 6.35
N GLY A 173 -11.89 -4.54 6.62
CA GLY A 173 -10.87 -4.87 5.63
C GLY A 173 -10.06 -3.68 5.10
N ALA A 174 -10.37 -2.46 5.53
CA ALA A 174 -9.75 -1.23 5.08
C ALA A 174 -8.96 -0.53 6.20
N VAL A 175 -7.73 -0.10 5.89
CA VAL A 175 -6.89 0.73 6.76
C VAL A 175 -6.87 2.14 6.19
N HIS A 176 -7.42 3.09 6.93
CA HIS A 176 -7.40 4.50 6.56
C HIS A 176 -5.97 5.02 6.60
N ILE A 177 -5.50 5.64 5.51
CA ILE A 177 -4.13 6.16 5.43
C ILE A 177 -4.09 7.68 5.63
N PHE A 178 -4.95 8.42 4.95
CA PHE A 178 -4.99 9.87 5.07
C PHE A 178 -6.34 10.46 4.63
N THR A 179 -6.63 11.65 5.16
CA THR A 179 -7.61 12.62 4.65
C THR A 179 -6.95 14.00 4.58
N CYS A 180 -7.04 14.67 3.44
CA CYS A 180 -6.39 15.96 3.17
C CYS A 180 -7.38 16.93 2.54
N GLN A 181 -7.35 18.21 2.93
CA GLN A 181 -8.20 19.27 2.38
C GLN A 181 -7.44 20.55 2.09
#